data_AF-A0A8W8MN54-F1
#
_entry.id   AF-A0A8W8MN54-F1
#
_cell.length_a   1.000
_cell.length_b   1.000
_cell.length_c   1.000
_cell.angle_alpha   90.00
_cell.angle_beta   90.00
_cell.angle_gamma   90.00
#
_symmetry.space_group_name_H-M   'P 1'
#
loop_
_entity.id
_entity.type
_entity.pdbx_description
1 polymer ?
#
loop_
_entity_poly.entity_id
_entity_poly.type
_entity_poly.pdbx_seq_one_letter_code
_entity_poly.pdbx_strand_id
1 'polypeptide(L)'
;MVVRTYNDELKYLEKISNCCWRIKKGFVDNMNVEGIFYTNETLEKLMFDELKQSCRTQGYGGFLPGMKQIGNVAALPGIVGKSIGLPDVHSGYGFAIGNMAAFDMSNKDAVVSPGGVGFDINCGVRLLRTNLMEKDVAPLKEQLAQCMFDHIPVGVGSKGIIPMTAQ
;
A
#
# COMPACT_ATOMS: atom_id res chain seq x y z
N MET A 1 0.97 3.71 -23.03
CA MET A 1 1.96 3.51 -21.94
C MET A 1 3.32 3.46 -22.61
N VAL A 2 4.24 4.36 -22.27
CA VAL A 2 5.59 4.35 -22.85
C VAL A 2 6.32 3.11 -22.37
N VAL A 3 6.66 2.18 -23.28
CA VAL A 3 7.44 0.99 -22.96
C VAL A 3 8.91 1.40 -22.90
N ARG A 4 9.47 1.43 -21.69
CA ARG A 4 10.87 1.77 -21.42
C ARG A 4 11.65 0.53 -21.01
N THR A 5 12.95 0.54 -21.30
CA THR A 5 13.85 -0.47 -20.74
C THR A 5 14.08 -0.21 -19.26
N TYR A 6 14.48 -1.25 -18.51
CA TYR A 6 14.82 -1.08 -17.09
C TYR A 6 15.88 0.02 -16.86
N ASN A 7 16.89 0.10 -17.73
CA ASN A 7 17.93 1.13 -17.62
C ASN A 7 17.38 2.55 -17.90
N ASP A 8 16.35 2.68 -18.73
CA ASP A 8 15.70 3.97 -18.94
C ASP A 8 14.85 4.38 -17.74
N GLU A 9 14.21 3.42 -17.08
CA GLU A 9 13.46 3.64 -15.85
C GLU A 9 14.37 4.11 -14.70
N LEU A 10 15.55 3.49 -14.55
CA LEU A 10 16.53 3.84 -13.53
C LEU A 10 16.96 5.32 -13.58
N LYS A 11 16.91 5.97 -14.75
CA LYS A 11 17.28 7.40 -14.90
C LYS A 11 16.38 8.34 -14.09
N TYR A 12 15.17 7.88 -13.75
CA TYR A 12 14.19 8.64 -12.96
C TYR A 12 14.23 8.30 -11.48
N LEU A 13 15.03 7.31 -11.07
CA LEU A 13 15.15 6.88 -9.68
C LEU A 13 16.43 7.43 -9.09
N GLU A 14 16.33 8.08 -7.94
CA GLU A 14 17.48 8.71 -7.26
C GLU A 14 17.44 8.39 -5.77
N LYS A 15 18.51 7.81 -5.25
CA LYS A 15 18.65 7.56 -3.82
C LYS A 15 18.94 8.88 -3.10
N ILE A 16 18.05 9.31 -2.22
CA ILE A 16 18.21 10.54 -1.43
C ILE A 16 18.95 10.24 -0.13
N SER A 17 18.65 9.09 0.50
CA SER A 17 19.30 8.65 1.74
C SER A 17 19.34 7.13 1.81
N ASN A 18 19.92 6.59 2.89
CA ASN A 18 20.00 5.13 3.10
C ASN A 18 18.64 4.44 3.08
N CYS A 19 17.56 5.17 3.39
CA CYS A 19 16.21 4.62 3.46
C CYS A 19 15.20 5.30 2.53
N CYS A 20 15.64 6.16 1.60
CA CYS A 20 14.73 7.01 0.83
C CYS A 20 15.16 7.14 -0.63
N TRP A 21 14.20 6.91 -1.53
CA TRP A 21 14.35 7.06 -2.96
C TRP A 21 13.33 8.05 -3.51
N ARG A 22 13.77 8.89 -4.44
CA ARG A 22 12.94 9.79 -5.25
C ARG A 22 12.58 9.11 -6.56
N ILE A 23 11.32 9.25 -6.96
CA ILE A 23 10.82 9.01 -8.30
C ILE A 23 10.59 10.36 -8.96
N LYS A 24 11.49 10.72 -9.89
CA LYS A 24 11.46 12.00 -10.61
C LYS A 24 10.25 12.07 -11.55
N LYS A 25 9.76 13.29 -11.79
CA LYS A 25 8.74 13.55 -12.81
C LYS A 25 9.16 12.99 -14.17
N GLY A 26 8.21 12.45 -14.91
CA GLY A 26 8.45 11.76 -16.19
C GLY A 26 8.71 10.26 -16.04
N PHE A 27 8.84 9.72 -14.82
CA PHE A 27 8.79 8.28 -14.60
C PHE A 27 7.47 7.66 -15.05
N VAL A 28 6.39 8.41 -14.87
CA VAL A 28 5.08 8.22 -15.49
C VAL A 28 4.70 9.54 -16.16
N ASP A 29 3.94 9.48 -17.24
CA ASP A 29 3.48 10.66 -17.97
C ASP A 29 2.56 11.52 -17.07
N ASN A 30 2.60 12.84 -17.24
CA ASN A 30 1.72 13.80 -16.54
C ASN A 30 1.84 13.85 -15.01
N MET A 31 2.98 13.43 -14.43
CA MET A 31 3.23 13.59 -12.99
C MET A 31 3.16 15.07 -12.54
N ASN A 32 2.16 15.39 -11.71
CA ASN A 32 1.96 16.72 -11.11
C ASN A 32 2.96 16.98 -9.98
N VAL A 33 3.36 15.93 -9.24
CA VAL A 33 4.36 15.95 -8.17
C VAL A 33 5.41 14.86 -8.37
N GLU A 34 6.48 14.87 -7.57
CA GLU A 34 7.41 13.73 -7.50
C GLU A 34 6.84 12.59 -6.66
N GLY A 35 7.34 11.38 -6.87
CA GLY A 35 7.15 10.26 -5.95
C GLY A 35 8.31 10.14 -4.96
N ILE A 36 8.05 9.55 -3.80
CA ILE A 36 9.08 9.04 -2.88
C ILE A 36 8.66 7.65 -2.44
N PHE A 37 9.63 6.77 -2.21
CA PHE A 37 9.40 5.57 -1.42
C PHE A 37 10.52 5.36 -0.40
N TYR A 38 10.17 4.74 0.71
CA TYR A 38 11.10 4.45 1.79
C TYR A 38 11.39 2.96 1.84
N THR A 39 12.65 2.54 1.85
CA THR A 39 13.04 1.12 1.94
C THR A 39 14.42 1.00 2.56
N ASN A 40 14.66 -0.02 3.39
CA ASN A 40 16.03 -0.42 3.72
C ASN A 40 16.68 -1.22 2.57
N GLU A 41 17.93 -1.63 2.73
CA GLU A 41 18.67 -2.38 1.71
C GLU A 41 18.03 -3.71 1.30
N THR A 42 17.31 -4.36 2.21
CA THR A 42 16.62 -5.63 1.91
C THR A 42 15.38 -5.40 1.08
N LEU A 43 14.53 -4.45 1.49
CA LEU A 43 13.27 -4.13 0.80
C LEU A 43 13.51 -3.43 -0.53
N GLU A 44 14.59 -2.66 -0.64
CA GLU A 44 15.01 -2.02 -1.88
C GLU A 44 15.12 -3.04 -3.01
N LYS A 45 15.78 -4.18 -2.77
CA LYS A 45 15.95 -5.23 -3.78
C LYS A 45 14.60 -5.71 -4.35
N LEU A 46 13.60 -5.90 -3.48
CA LEU A 46 12.27 -6.34 -3.88
C LEU A 46 11.59 -5.33 -4.81
N MET A 47 11.69 -4.04 -4.49
CA MET A 47 11.11 -2.97 -5.30
C MET A 47 11.75 -2.89 -6.70
N PHE A 48 13.08 -3.01 -6.78
CA PHE A 48 13.79 -2.95 -8.06
C PHE A 48 13.60 -4.23 -8.89
N ASP A 49 13.52 -5.40 -8.26
CA ASP A 49 13.24 -6.67 -8.93
C ASP A 49 11.83 -6.68 -9.53
N GLU A 50 10.83 -6.14 -8.83
CA GLU A 50 9.46 -5.99 -9.34
C GLU A 50 9.44 -5.09 -10.59
N LEU A 51 10.11 -3.93 -10.53
CA LEU A 51 10.24 -3.02 -11.68
C LEU A 51 10.96 -3.68 -12.86
N LYS A 52 12.06 -4.38 -12.59
CA LYS A 52 12.85 -5.09 -13.61
C LYS A 52 12.03 -6.19 -14.29
N GLN A 53 11.24 -6.94 -13.52
CA GLN A 53 10.36 -7.96 -14.05
C GLN A 53 9.27 -7.35 -14.94
N SER A 54 8.64 -6.27 -14.49
CA SER A 54 7.64 -5.54 -15.29
C SER A 54 8.20 -5.03 -16.63
N CYS A 55 9.44 -4.52 -16.63
CA CYS A 55 10.11 -4.09 -17.87
C CYS A 55 10.39 -5.26 -18.82
N ARG A 56 10.77 -6.43 -18.29
CA ARG A 56 11.06 -7.63 -19.09
C ARG A 56 9.83 -8.19 -19.78
N THR A 57 8.69 -8.24 -19.07
CA THR A 57 7.43 -8.72 -19.62
C THR A 57 6.68 -7.64 -20.41
N GLN A 58 7.26 -6.44 -20.54
CA GLN A 58 6.61 -5.27 -21.13
C GLN A 58 5.23 -4.98 -20.51
N GLY A 59 5.08 -5.25 -19.21
CA GLY A 59 3.83 -5.09 -18.48
C GLY A 59 2.80 -6.21 -18.69
N TYR A 60 3.11 -7.29 -19.39
CA TYR A 60 2.20 -8.42 -19.57
C TYR A 60 2.30 -9.43 -18.41
N GLY A 61 1.16 -10.01 -18.02
CA GLY A 61 1.11 -11.19 -17.12
C GLY A 61 1.31 -10.93 -15.62
N GLY A 62 1.25 -9.68 -15.16
CA GLY A 62 1.39 -9.34 -13.73
C GLY A 62 0.77 -7.99 -13.37
N PHE A 63 0.78 -7.66 -12.07
CA PHE A 63 0.37 -6.34 -11.60
C PHE A 63 1.38 -5.26 -12.00
N LEU A 64 0.91 -4.02 -12.10
CA LEU A 64 1.77 -2.86 -12.32
C LEU A 64 2.64 -2.64 -11.08
N PRO A 65 3.98 -2.55 -11.19
CA PRO A 65 4.87 -2.51 -10.04
C PRO A 65 4.58 -1.30 -9.14
N GLY A 66 4.83 -1.45 -7.84
CA GLY A 66 4.51 -0.42 -6.84
C GLY A 66 5.11 0.94 -7.18
N MET A 67 6.34 0.98 -7.70
CA MET A 67 6.97 2.22 -8.17
C MET A 67 6.16 2.93 -9.26
N LYS A 68 5.60 2.19 -10.22
CA LYS A 68 4.77 2.75 -11.29
C LYS A 68 3.42 3.23 -10.77
N GLN A 69 2.85 2.52 -9.80
CA GLN A 69 1.61 2.94 -9.14
C GLN A 69 1.83 4.25 -8.36
N ILE A 70 2.94 4.39 -7.62
CA ILE A 70 3.31 5.66 -6.96
C ILE A 70 3.38 6.79 -8.00
N GLY A 71 4.00 6.53 -9.17
CA GLY A 71 4.08 7.48 -10.28
C GLY A 71 2.72 7.85 -10.88
N ASN A 72 1.82 6.88 -11.07
CA ASN A 72 0.44 7.13 -11.53
C ASN A 72 -0.32 8.02 -10.56
N VAL A 73 -0.19 7.75 -9.25
CA VAL A 73 -0.82 8.55 -8.20
C VAL A 73 -0.26 9.97 -8.21
N ALA A 74 1.05 10.12 -8.44
CA ALA A 74 1.68 11.43 -8.60
C ALA A 74 1.17 12.24 -9.81
N ALA A 75 0.50 11.61 -10.77
CA ALA A 75 -0.13 12.25 -11.92
C ALA A 75 -1.59 12.64 -11.70
N LEU A 76 -2.18 12.33 -10.55
CA LEU A 76 -3.59 12.64 -10.29
C LEU A 76 -3.80 14.15 -10.07
N PRO A 77 -4.89 14.73 -10.60
CA PRO A 77 -5.22 16.13 -10.40
C PRO A 77 -5.40 16.50 -8.92
N GLY A 78 -4.89 17.67 -8.53
CA GLY A 78 -5.03 18.20 -7.18
C GLY A 78 -4.14 17.53 -6.12
N ILE A 79 -3.29 16.55 -6.48
CA ILE A 79 -2.31 16.00 -5.52
C ILE A 79 -1.33 17.07 -5.05
N VAL A 80 -1.02 17.06 -3.76
CA VAL A 80 -0.08 18.00 -3.13
C VAL A 80 1.12 17.29 -2.53
N GLY A 81 2.24 18.00 -2.45
CA GLY A 81 3.48 17.46 -1.88
C GLY A 81 4.11 16.40 -2.77
N LYS A 82 3.90 15.12 -2.45
CA LYS A 82 4.47 13.96 -3.13
C LYS A 82 3.53 12.75 -3.03
N SER A 83 3.63 11.83 -3.99
CA SER A 83 3.09 10.47 -3.81
C SER A 83 4.09 9.61 -3.04
N ILE A 84 3.70 9.03 -1.91
CA ILE A 84 4.64 8.40 -0.96
C ILE A 84 4.35 6.91 -0.83
N GLY A 85 5.31 6.05 -1.13
CA GLY A 85 5.30 4.64 -0.76
C GLY A 85 5.95 4.42 0.61
N LEU A 86 5.23 3.82 1.54
CA LEU A 86 5.75 3.39 2.85
C LEU A 86 6.65 2.13 2.71
N PRO A 87 7.40 1.74 3.75
CA PRO A 87 8.34 0.61 3.67
C PRO A 87 7.78 -0.74 3.26
N ASP A 88 6.49 -0.96 3.46
CA ASP A 88 5.76 -2.17 3.08
C ASP A 88 5.04 -2.03 1.72
N VAL A 89 5.37 -1.01 0.93
CA VAL A 89 4.70 -0.74 -0.35
C VAL A 89 4.79 -1.93 -1.31
N HIS A 90 3.67 -2.27 -1.93
CA HIS A 90 3.59 -3.31 -2.95
C HIS A 90 2.39 -3.10 -3.89
N SER A 91 2.41 -3.80 -5.02
CA SER A 91 1.35 -3.75 -6.03
C SER A 91 -0.06 -3.84 -5.43
N GLY A 92 -0.89 -2.83 -5.70
CA GLY A 92 -2.30 -2.75 -5.32
C GLY A 92 -3.23 -2.54 -6.51
N TYR A 93 -4.41 -1.95 -6.28
CA TYR A 93 -5.41 -1.65 -7.31
C TYR A 93 -5.45 -0.15 -7.61
N GLY A 94 -4.73 0.28 -8.65
CA GLY A 94 -4.56 1.69 -9.02
C GLY A 94 -3.50 2.37 -8.16
N PHE A 95 -3.76 2.51 -6.86
CA PHE A 95 -2.74 2.86 -5.85
C PHE A 95 -2.02 1.58 -5.42
N ALA A 96 -0.75 1.71 -5.03
CA ALA A 96 -0.05 0.65 -4.31
C ALA A 96 -0.56 0.55 -2.87
N ILE A 97 -0.57 -0.64 -2.30
CA ILE A 97 -0.78 -0.80 -0.85
C ILE A 97 0.41 -0.13 -0.15
N GLY A 98 0.18 0.59 0.94
CA GLY A 98 1.21 1.41 1.59
C GLY A 98 1.51 2.74 0.86
N ASN A 99 0.76 3.10 -0.19
CA ASN A 99 0.90 4.40 -0.85
C ASN A 99 0.01 5.46 -0.17
N MET A 100 0.61 6.55 0.27
CA MET A 100 -0.08 7.75 0.75
C MET A 100 -0.03 8.87 -0.29
N ALA A 101 -1.14 9.57 -0.42
CA ALA A 101 -1.24 10.80 -1.19
C ALA A 101 -2.23 11.75 -0.51
N ALA A 102 -1.96 13.05 -0.58
CA ALA A 102 -2.86 14.09 -0.12
C ALA A 102 -3.32 14.93 -1.31
N PHE A 103 -4.57 15.38 -1.27
CA PHE A 103 -5.20 16.17 -2.33
C PHE A 103 -5.75 17.48 -1.76
N ASP A 104 -5.60 18.58 -2.51
CA ASP A 104 -6.07 19.90 -2.11
C ASP A 104 -7.59 20.01 -2.24
N MET A 105 -8.28 20.06 -1.11
CA MET A 105 -9.74 20.18 -1.04
C MET A 105 -10.29 21.50 -1.62
N SER A 106 -9.45 22.54 -1.76
CA SER A 106 -9.86 23.81 -2.38
C SER A 106 -9.76 23.79 -3.91
N ASN A 107 -9.06 22.80 -4.47
CA ASN A 107 -8.92 22.64 -5.91
C ASN A 107 -10.12 21.86 -6.46
N LYS A 108 -10.92 22.50 -7.32
CA LYS A 108 -12.10 21.91 -7.97
C LYS A 108 -11.82 20.69 -8.83
N ASP A 109 -10.58 20.53 -9.29
CA ASP A 109 -10.15 19.42 -10.13
C ASP A 109 -9.58 18.27 -9.28
N ALA A 110 -9.44 18.44 -7.95
CA ALA A 110 -8.95 17.39 -7.06
C ALA A 110 -9.91 16.19 -7.01
N VAL A 111 -9.32 15.01 -6.81
CA VAL A 111 -10.04 13.73 -6.92
C VAL A 111 -10.09 12.98 -5.60
N VAL A 112 -11.14 12.17 -5.44
CA VAL A 112 -11.19 11.07 -4.48
C VAL A 112 -11.21 9.77 -5.29
N SER A 113 -10.25 8.89 -5.05
CA SER A 113 -10.16 7.59 -5.74
C SER A 113 -10.44 6.47 -4.75
N PRO A 114 -11.50 5.64 -4.96
CA PRO A 114 -11.75 4.47 -4.13
C PRO A 114 -10.56 3.49 -4.08
N GLY A 115 -9.80 3.38 -5.18
CA GLY A 115 -8.58 2.56 -5.22
C GLY A 115 -7.47 3.06 -4.30
N GLY A 116 -7.49 4.33 -3.90
CA GLY A 116 -6.58 4.89 -2.91
C GLY A 116 -7.00 4.67 -1.46
N VAL A 117 -8.23 4.18 -1.22
CA VAL A 117 -8.71 3.78 0.11
C VAL A 117 -8.61 2.26 0.27
N GLY A 118 -8.98 1.51 -0.77
CA GLY A 118 -8.99 0.04 -0.76
C GLY A 118 -10.41 -0.54 -0.65
N PHE A 119 -10.53 -1.83 -0.97
CA PHE A 119 -11.80 -2.55 -0.97
C PHE A 119 -12.35 -2.76 0.44
N ASP A 120 -11.49 -3.13 1.39
CA ASP A 120 -11.85 -3.30 2.80
C ASP A 120 -11.71 -1.95 3.53
N ILE A 121 -12.72 -1.11 3.37
CA ILE A 121 -12.72 0.25 3.92
C ILE A 121 -12.64 0.18 5.44
N ASN A 122 -11.68 0.90 6.01
CA ASN A 122 -11.40 0.92 7.45
C ASN A 122 -10.91 -0.44 7.99
N CYS A 123 -10.30 -1.27 7.15
CA CYS A 123 -9.42 -2.34 7.62
C CYS A 123 -8.38 -1.74 8.58
N GLY A 124 -8.29 -2.29 9.78
CA GLY A 124 -7.50 -1.67 10.83
C GLY A 124 -7.35 -2.56 12.04
N VAL A 125 -6.60 -2.04 13.02
CA VAL A 125 -6.22 -2.79 14.22
C VAL A 125 -6.74 -2.07 15.45
N ARG A 126 -7.28 -2.85 16.39
CA ARG A 126 -7.62 -2.39 17.74
C ARG A 126 -6.74 -3.12 18.75
N LEU A 127 -6.10 -2.37 19.64
CA LEU A 127 -5.33 -2.91 20.75
C LEU A 127 -6.11 -2.73 22.06
N LEU A 128 -6.30 -3.84 22.80
CA LEU A 128 -6.87 -3.83 24.15
C LEU A 128 -5.79 -4.26 25.13
N ARG A 129 -5.56 -3.44 26.17
CA ARG A 129 -4.64 -3.78 27.26
C ARG A 129 -5.39 -4.46 28.40
N THR A 130 -4.70 -5.36 29.11
CA THR A 130 -5.17 -5.95 30.36
C THR A 130 -4.17 -5.62 31.48
N ASN A 131 -4.48 -6.08 32.70
CA ASN A 131 -3.55 -6.04 33.82
C ASN A 131 -2.82 -7.39 34.02
N LEU A 132 -2.98 -8.33 33.09
CA LEU A 132 -2.32 -9.63 33.12
C LEU A 132 -0.92 -9.52 32.50
N MET A 133 -0.02 -10.35 33.00
CA MET A 133 1.32 -10.53 32.45
C MET A 133 1.39 -11.84 31.65
N GLU A 134 2.46 -12.02 30.88
CA GLU A 134 2.67 -13.24 30.08
C GLU A 134 2.57 -14.52 30.93
N LYS A 135 3.15 -14.52 32.13
CA LYS A 135 3.10 -15.67 33.05
C LYS A 135 1.69 -16.07 33.50
N ASP A 136 0.75 -15.13 33.49
CA ASP A 136 -0.64 -15.39 33.89
C ASP A 136 -1.42 -16.03 32.74
N VAL A 137 -0.98 -15.80 31.48
CA VAL A 137 -1.65 -16.25 30.25
C VAL A 137 -0.99 -17.51 29.67
N ALA A 138 0.32 -17.64 29.76
CA ALA A 138 1.09 -18.72 29.13
C ALA A 138 0.57 -20.13 29.46
N PRO A 139 0.17 -20.46 30.72
CA PRO A 139 -0.39 -21.76 31.05
C PRO A 139 -1.78 -22.01 30.44
N LEU A 140 -2.51 -20.95 30.08
CA LEU A 140 -3.90 -20.99 29.59
C LEU A 140 -4.04 -20.63 28.12
N LYS A 141 -2.94 -20.36 27.40
CA LYS A 141 -2.94 -19.78 26.05
C LYS A 141 -3.83 -20.53 25.05
N GLU A 142 -3.83 -21.86 25.12
CA GLU A 142 -4.60 -22.72 24.20
C GLU A 142 -6.10 -22.65 24.52
N GLN A 143 -6.45 -22.73 25.81
CA GLN A 143 -7.84 -22.58 26.27
C GLN A 143 -8.38 -21.19 25.93
N LEU A 144 -7.57 -20.14 26.14
CA LEU A 144 -7.95 -18.77 25.80
C LEU A 144 -8.16 -18.59 24.30
N ALA A 145 -7.25 -19.11 23.47
CA ALA A 145 -7.39 -19.05 22.01
C ALA A 145 -8.64 -19.79 21.53
N GLN A 146 -8.92 -20.98 22.08
CA GLN A 146 -10.14 -21.73 21.75
C GLN A 146 -11.39 -20.95 22.18
N CYS A 147 -11.43 -20.41 23.40
CA CYS A 147 -12.54 -19.58 23.85
C CYS A 147 -12.74 -18.34 22.96
N MET A 148 -11.68 -17.70 22.50
CA MET A 148 -11.79 -16.59 21.53
C MET A 148 -12.40 -17.06 20.21
N PHE A 149 -11.96 -18.19 19.67
CA PHE A 149 -12.51 -18.73 18.43
C PHE A 149 -14.00 -19.10 18.56
N ASP A 150 -14.40 -19.68 19.70
CA ASP A 150 -15.79 -20.06 19.95
C ASP A 150 -16.73 -18.83 20.06
N HIS A 151 -16.21 -17.69 20.55
CA HIS A 151 -17.00 -16.48 20.81
C HIS A 151 -16.85 -15.38 19.76
N ILE A 152 -15.82 -15.42 18.93
CA ILE A 152 -15.56 -14.43 17.87
C ILE A 152 -15.84 -15.10 16.53
N PRO A 153 -16.99 -14.80 15.88
CA PRO A 153 -17.32 -15.38 14.58
C PRO A 153 -16.25 -15.03 13.53
N VAL A 154 -15.70 -16.04 12.88
CA VAL A 154 -14.70 -15.91 11.80
C VAL A 154 -15.09 -16.77 10.59
N GLY A 155 -14.54 -16.46 9.41
CA GLY A 155 -14.75 -17.21 8.18
C GLY A 155 -15.67 -16.51 7.17
N VAL A 156 -15.41 -16.77 5.88
CA VAL A 156 -16.18 -16.18 4.76
C VAL A 156 -17.64 -16.65 4.86
N GLY A 157 -18.57 -15.70 4.85
CA GLY A 157 -20.01 -15.98 4.96
C GLY A 157 -20.51 -16.23 6.39
N SER A 158 -19.62 -16.22 7.39
CA SER A 158 -20.03 -16.23 8.81
C SER A 158 -20.79 -14.96 9.17
N LYS A 159 -21.74 -15.06 10.10
CA LYS A 159 -22.60 -13.95 10.53
C LYS A 159 -22.30 -13.57 11.98
N GLY A 160 -22.57 -12.31 12.32
CA GLY A 160 -22.51 -11.84 13.70
C GLY A 160 -23.56 -12.50 14.58
N ILE A 161 -23.27 -12.58 15.89
CA ILE A 161 -24.18 -13.16 16.90
C ILE A 161 -25.43 -12.30 17.10
N ILE A 162 -25.33 -10.99 16.83
CA ILE A 162 -26.45 -10.04 16.96
C ILE A 162 -27.31 -10.13 15.70
N PRO A 163 -28.61 -10.48 15.81
CA PRO A 163 -29.51 -10.49 14.66
C PRO A 163 -29.65 -9.09 14.07
N MET A 164 -29.50 -8.98 12.75
CA MET A 164 -29.73 -7.74 12.01
C MET A 164 -30.88 -7.92 11.02
N THR A 165 -31.78 -6.95 10.96
CA THR A 165 -32.95 -6.92 10.05
C THR A 165 -32.68 -6.13 8.77
N ALA A 166 -31.45 -5.66 8.56
CA ALA A 166 -31.07 -4.97 7.34
C ALA A 166 -31.07 -5.97 6.17
N GLN A 167 -32.00 -5.74 5.23
CA GLN A 167 -32.06 -6.42 3.94
C GLN A 167 -31.01 -5.86 2.99
#